data_AF-A0A520FQE2-F1
#
_entry.id   AF-A0A520FQE2-F1
#
_cell.length_a   1.000
_cell.length_b   1.000
_cell.length_c   1.000
_cell.angle_alpha   90.00
_cell.angle_beta   90.00
_cell.angle_gamma   90.00
#
_symmetry.space_group_name_H-M   'P 1'
#
loop_
_entity.id
_entity.type
_entity.pdbx_description
1 polymer ?
#
loop_
_entity_poly.entity_id
_entity_poly.type
_entity_poly.pdbx_seq_one_letter_code
_entity_poly.pdbx_strand_id
1 'polypeptide(L)' 'MPFTSLGLAPALARAAADAGYLAPTAIQSQAVPAVLRGQDVLGLA' A
#
# COMPACT_ATOMS: atom_id res chain seq x y z
N MET A 1 10.06 -1.18 3.87
CA MET A 1 9.35 0.07 4.19
C MET A 1 7.99 -0.28 4.77
N PRO A 2 7.46 0.43 5.78
CA PRO A 2 6.14 0.15 6.34
C PRO A 2 5.00 0.68 5.46
N PHE A 3 3.80 0.10 5.59
CA PHE A 3 2.59 0.55 4.88
C PHE A 3 2.23 2.03 5.13
N THR A 4 2.63 2.60 6.26
CA THR A 4 2.49 4.02 6.58
C THR A 4 3.20 4.94 5.58
N SER A 5 4.18 4.41 4.84
CA SER A 5 4.93 5.18 3.82
C SER A 5 4.22 5.25 2.46
N LEU A 6 3.10 4.53 2.27
CA LEU A 6 2.39 4.45 0.99
C LEU A 6 1.34 5.56 0.78
N GLY A 7 1.14 6.45 1.75
CA GLY A 7 0.11 7.50 1.69
C GLY A 7 -1.30 7.02 2.04
N LEU A 8 -1.44 5.84 2.64
CA LEU A 8 -2.71 5.32 3.14
C LEU A 8 -3.23 6.16 4.31
N ALA A 9 -4.55 6.16 4.49
CA ALA A 9 -5.16 6.64 5.73
C ALA A 9 -4.56 5.91 6.95
N PRO A 10 -4.27 6.60 8.06
CA PRO A 10 -3.59 5.99 9.22
C PRO A 10 -4.27 4.73 9.75
N ALA A 11 -5.60 4.69 9.74
CA ALA A 11 -6.38 3.52 10.17
C ALA A 11 -6.09 2.27 9.32
N LEU A 12 -5.92 2.42 8.00
CA LEU A 12 -5.61 1.30 7.09
C LEU A 12 -4.19 0.80 7.28
N ALA A 13 -3.23 1.72 7.42
CA ALA A 13 -1.84 1.34 7.67
C ALA A 13 -1.67 0.61 9.03
N ARG A 14 -2.44 1.02 10.04
CA ARG A 14 -2.49 0.33 11.35
C ARG A 14 -3.13 -1.05 11.23
N ALA A 15 -4.26 -1.17 10.55
CA ALA A 15 -4.92 -2.46 10.32
C ALA A 15 -4.01 -3.46 9.58
N ALA A 16 -3.22 -2.98 8.62
CA ALA A 16 -2.23 -3.82 7.93
C ALA A 16 -1.16 -4.34 8.90
N ALA A 17 -0.64 -3.48 9.78
CA ALA A 17 0.33 -3.87 10.80
C ALA A 17 -0.26 -4.86 11.82
N ASP A 18 -1.49 -4.62 12.29
CA ASP A 18 -2.21 -5.50 13.22
C ASP A 18 -2.48 -6.89 12.60
N ALA A 19 -2.68 -6.94 11.28
CA ALA A 19 -2.81 -8.19 10.52
C ALA A 19 -1.46 -8.89 10.23
N GLY A 20 -0.33 -8.31 10.67
CA GLY A 20 1.01 -8.86 10.44
C GLY A 20 1.61 -8.53 9.07
N TYR A 21 1.01 -7.63 8.30
CA TYR A 21 1.59 -7.14 7.05
C TYR A 21 2.64 -6.06 7.33
N LEU A 22 3.85 -6.51 7.65
CA LEU A 22 4.94 -5.63 8.10
C LEU A 22 5.56 -4.80 6.96
N ALA A 23 5.52 -5.31 5.73
CA ALA A 23 6.04 -4.63 4.55
C ALA A 23 5.15 -4.91 3.33
N PRO A 24 4.94 -3.92 2.45
CA PRO A 24 4.26 -4.12 1.20
C PRO A 24 5.15 -4.93 0.24
N THR A 25 4.51 -5.69 -0.64
CA THR A 25 5.19 -6.36 -1.74
C THR A 25 5.72 -5.35 -2.77
N ALA A 26 6.56 -5.82 -3.70
CA ALA A 26 7.08 -4.99 -4.78
C ALA A 26 5.95 -4.36 -5.61
N ILE A 27 4.92 -5.15 -5.96
CA ILE A 27 3.78 -4.63 -6.73
C ILE A 27 2.96 -3.63 -5.91
N GLN A 28 2.73 -3.86 -4.62
CA GLN A 28 1.96 -2.95 -3.77
C GLN A 28 2.67 -1.60 -3.59
N SER A 29 3.99 -1.63 -3.44
CA SER A 29 4.81 -0.42 -3.30
C SER A 29 4.73 0.48 -4.54
N GLN A 30 4.53 -0.10 -5.72
CA GLN A 30 4.40 0.62 -6.99
C GLN A 30 2.95 1.03 -7.29
N ALA A 31 2.00 0.13 -7.05
CA ALA A 31 0.60 0.31 -7.43
C ALA A 31 -0.19 1.19 -6.47
N VAL A 32 -0.02 1.01 -5.15
CA VAL A 32 -0.85 1.70 -4.14
C VAL A 32 -0.76 3.23 -4.28
N PRO A 33 0.42 3.86 -4.42
CA PRO A 33 0.49 5.31 -4.59
C PRO A 33 -0.20 5.82 -5.87
N ALA A 34 -0.18 5.04 -6.96
CA ALA A 34 -0.84 5.40 -8.21
C ALA A 34 -2.36 5.35 -8.09
N VAL A 35 -2.90 4.29 -7.48
CA VAL A 35 -4.34 4.15 -7.19
C VAL A 35 -4.83 5.29 -6.30
N LEU A 36 -4.08 5.65 -5.25
CA LEU A 36 -4.44 6.75 -4.35
C LEU A 36 -4.45 8.12 -5.04
N ARG A 37 -3.69 8.29 -6.13
CA ARG A 37 -3.73 9.50 -6.98
C ARG A 37 -4.86 9.46 -8.02
N GLY A 38 -5.70 8.42 -8.03
CA GLY A 38 -6.78 8.26 -9.00
C GLY A 38 -6.28 7.92 -10.41
N GLN A 39 -5.09 7.33 -10.52
CA GLN A 39 -4.53 6.90 -11.81
C GLN A 39 -5.00 5.48 -12.13
N ASP A 40 -5.19 5.20 -13.43
CA ASP A 40 -5.40 3.83 -13.90
C ASP A 40 -4.14 2.98 -13.66
N VAL A 41 -4.34 1.73 -13.25
CA VAL A 41 -3.25 0.80 -12.93
C VAL A 41 -3.53 -0.58 -13.53
N LEU A 42 -2.55 -1.14 -14.22
CA LEU A 42 -2.50 -2.56 -14.58
C LEU A 42 -1.40 -3.23 -13.75
N GLY A 43 -1.76 -4.25 -12.97
CA GLY A 43 -0.84 -5.01 -12.14
C GLY A 43 -0.70 -6.46 -12.59
N LEU A 44 0.53 -6.99 -12.55
CA LEU A 44 0.85 -8.41 -12.75
C LEU A 44 1.79 -8.85 -11.62
N ALA A 45 1.41 -9.87 -10.85
CA ALA A 45 2.13 -10.36 -9.68
C ALA A 45 2.04 -11.86 -9.53
#